data_AF-A0A382H6F9-F1
#
_entry.id   AF-A0A382H6F9-F1
#
_cell.length_a   1.000
_cell.length_b   1.000
_cell.length_c   1.000
_cell.angle_alpha   90.00
_cell.angle_beta   90.00
_cell.angle_gamma   90.00
#
_symmetry.space_group_name_H-M   'P 1'
#
loop_
_entity.id
_entity.type
_entity.pdbx_description
1 polymer ?
#
loop_
_entity_poly.entity_id
_entity_poly.type
_entity_poly.pdbx_seq_one_letter_code
_entity_poly.pdbx_strand_id
1 'polypeptide(L)'
;MNISAKKTNSLGFLKQPKDTKVVVAMSGGVDSCTVAGLMKKEGYDVVGITLKLYDDAKSTKESRQCCAGQDILDAKRVSQQLNVDHKILYYQKKFRKEVIDSFIN
;
A
#
# COMPACT_ATOMS: atom_id res chain seq x y z
N MET A 1 -33.84 -24.82 -15.72
CA MET A 1 -32.76 -23.96 -16.23
C MET A 1 -31.99 -23.42 -15.04
N ASN A 2 -30.79 -23.95 -14.75
CA ASN A 2 -29.93 -23.42 -13.69
C ASN A 2 -29.18 -22.20 -14.22
N ILE A 3 -29.71 -21.02 -13.97
CA ILE A 3 -28.93 -19.80 -14.07
C ILE A 3 -27.97 -19.83 -12.87
N SER A 4 -26.80 -20.44 -13.07
CA SER A 4 -25.68 -20.24 -12.16
C SER A 4 -25.36 -18.76 -12.23
N ALA A 5 -25.90 -17.98 -11.28
CA ALA A 5 -25.55 -16.59 -11.11
C ALA A 5 -24.03 -16.54 -11.09
N LYS A 6 -23.41 -15.93 -12.11
CA LYS A 6 -21.95 -15.90 -12.21
C LYS A 6 -21.42 -15.33 -10.90
N LYS A 7 -20.78 -16.19 -10.10
CA LYS A 7 -20.40 -15.86 -8.73
C LYS A 7 -19.31 -14.79 -8.78
N THR A 8 -19.63 -13.59 -8.28
CA THR A 8 -18.65 -12.53 -8.07
C THR A 8 -17.79 -12.87 -6.85
N ASN A 9 -16.53 -12.42 -6.83
CA ASN A 9 -15.73 -12.40 -5.61
C ASN A 9 -16.22 -11.31 -4.63
N SER A 10 -15.62 -11.21 -3.45
CA SER A 10 -16.01 -10.24 -2.41
C SER A 10 -15.83 -8.77 -2.83
N LEU A 11 -15.02 -8.50 -3.86
CA LEU A 11 -14.86 -7.18 -4.47
C LEU A 11 -15.84 -6.93 -5.64
N GLY A 12 -16.76 -7.85 -5.91
CA GLY A 12 -17.78 -7.71 -6.95
C GLY A 12 -17.32 -8.09 -8.36
N PHE A 13 -16.12 -8.65 -8.54
CA PHE A 13 -15.61 -9.03 -9.85
C PHE A 13 -15.98 -10.47 -10.22
N LEU A 14 -16.26 -10.70 -11.51
CA LEU A 14 -16.52 -12.03 -12.10
C LEU A 14 -15.21 -12.82 -12.34
N LYS A 15 -14.38 -12.94 -11.30
CA LYS A 15 -13.09 -13.65 -11.30
C LYS A 15 -12.87 -14.29 -9.94
N GLN A 16 -12.09 -15.37 -9.88
CA GLN A 16 -11.70 -15.93 -8.57
C GLN A 16 -10.77 -14.93 -7.84
N PRO A 17 -10.73 -14.93 -6.49
CA PRO A 17 -9.82 -14.07 -5.74
C PRO A 17 -8.36 -14.20 -6.20
N LYS A 18 -7.87 -15.43 -6.37
CA LYS A 18 -6.48 -15.70 -6.82
C LYS A 18 -6.13 -15.11 -8.21
N ASP A 19 -7.13 -14.91 -9.06
CA ASP A 19 -6.98 -14.35 -10.42
C ASP A 19 -7.23 -12.83 -10.42
N THR A 20 -7.43 -12.23 -9.25
CA THR A 20 -7.73 -10.82 -9.05
C THR A 20 -6.56 -10.17 -8.30
N LYS A 21 -5.79 -9.35 -9.01
CA LYS A 21 -4.69 -8.59 -8.45
C LYS A 21 -5.20 -7.42 -7.61
N VAL A 22 -4.78 -7.36 -6.35
CA VAL A 22 -5.10 -6.26 -5.43
C VAL A 22 -3.80 -5.55 -5.04
N VAL A 23 -3.66 -4.30 -5.46
CA VAL A 23 -2.53 -3.46 -5.08
C VAL A 23 -2.94 -2.61 -3.88
N VAL A 24 -2.30 -2.84 -2.73
CA VAL A 24 -2.61 -2.12 -1.49
C VAL A 24 -1.55 -1.04 -1.27
N ALA A 25 -2.00 0.22 -1.17
CA ALA A 25 -1.14 1.30 -0.71
C ALA A 25 -0.87 1.12 0.80
N MET A 26 0.34 0.69 1.15
CA MET A 26 0.75 0.39 2.52
C MET A 26 1.62 1.53 3.06
N SER A 27 1.05 2.30 3.99
CA SER A 27 1.78 3.37 4.68
C SER A 27 2.63 2.86 5.84
N GLY A 28 2.46 1.61 6.26
CA GLY A 28 3.04 1.06 7.49
C GLY A 28 2.07 1.12 8.68
N GLY A 29 1.02 1.93 8.58
CA GLY A 29 -0.05 2.01 9.57
C GLY A 29 -0.97 0.78 9.57
N VAL A 30 -1.64 0.58 10.71
CA VAL A 30 -2.49 -0.59 10.99
C VAL A 30 -3.62 -0.80 9.98
N ASP A 31 -4.23 0.28 9.47
CA ASP A 31 -5.38 0.16 8.56
C ASP A 31 -4.97 -0.50 7.25
N SER A 32 -3.92 0.03 6.61
CA SER A 32 -3.42 -0.51 5.33
C SER A 32 -2.88 -1.94 5.47
N CYS A 33 -2.25 -2.23 6.62
CA CYS A 33 -1.77 -3.56 6.97
C CYS A 33 -2.93 -4.55 7.18
N THR A 34 -4.00 -4.11 7.84
CA THR A 34 -5.23 -4.90 8.01
C THR A 34 -5.87 -5.23 6.67
N VAL A 35 -5.98 -4.23 5.76
CA VAL A 35 -6.50 -4.45 4.41
C VAL A 35 -5.68 -5.50 3.66
N ALA A 36 -4.34 -5.39 3.67
CA ALA A 36 -3.47 -6.38 3.03
C ALA A 36 -3.68 -7.79 3.62
N GLY A 37 -3.81 -7.89 4.95
CA GLY A 37 -4.08 -9.15 5.64
C GLY A 37 -5.43 -9.77 5.29
N LEU A 38 -6.50 -8.96 5.23
CA LEU A 38 -7.83 -9.42 4.86
C LEU A 38 -7.87 -9.92 3.41
N MET A 39 -7.29 -9.17 2.48
CA MET A 39 -7.24 -9.57 1.07
C MET A 39 -6.41 -10.84 0.89
N LYS A 40 -5.28 -10.97 1.59
CA LYS A 40 -4.48 -12.21 1.56
C LYS A 40 -5.26 -13.40 2.13
N LYS A 41 -5.98 -13.21 3.24
CA LYS A 41 -6.82 -14.24 3.89
C LYS A 41 -7.95 -14.72 2.97
N GLU A 42 -8.51 -13.82 2.16
CA GLU A 42 -9.53 -14.15 1.16
C GLU A 42 -8.97 -14.81 -0.12
N GLY A 43 -7.64 -14.95 -0.21
CA GLY A 43 -6.96 -15.66 -1.30
C GLY A 43 -6.68 -14.80 -2.53
N TYR A 44 -6.66 -13.47 -2.40
CA TYR A 44 -6.31 -12.57 -3.50
C TYR A 44 -4.80 -12.59 -3.84
N ASP A 45 -4.47 -12.23 -5.08
CA ASP A 45 -3.10 -11.92 -5.51
C ASP A 45 -2.76 -10.49 -5.04
N VAL A 46 -2.27 -10.39 -3.81
CA VAL A 46 -1.99 -9.11 -3.15
C VAL A 46 -0.55 -8.65 -3.40
N VAL A 47 -0.38 -7.37 -3.71
CA VAL A 47 0.92 -6.67 -3.73
C VAL A 47 0.82 -5.39 -2.90
N GLY A 48 1.69 -5.24 -1.91
CA GLY A 48 1.85 -4.02 -1.13
C GLY A 48 2.74 -3.00 -1.84
N ILE A 49 2.35 -1.72 -1.81
CA ILE A 49 3.15 -0.60 -2.34
C ILE A 49 3.25 0.51 -1.30
N THR A 50 4.47 0.96 -1.01
CA THR A 50 4.72 2.17 -0.24
C THR A 50 5.29 3.28 -1.13
N LEU A 51 4.73 4.49 -1.03
CA LEU A 51 5.26 5.66 -1.73
C LEU A 51 6.24 6.41 -0.84
N LYS A 52 7.48 6.57 -1.30
CA LYS A 52 8.43 7.49 -0.67
C LYS A 52 8.23 8.88 -1.26
N LEU A 53 7.68 9.79 -0.46
CA LEU A 53 7.27 11.13 -0.89
C LEU A 53 8.24 12.24 -0.48
N TYR A 54 9.15 11.97 0.46
CA TYR A 54 10.14 12.95 0.93
C TYR A 54 11.51 12.31 1.11
N ASP A 55 12.56 13.13 1.07
CA ASP A 55 13.92 12.70 1.37
C ASP A 55 14.22 12.91 2.86
N ASP A 56 14.66 11.83 3.51
CA ASP A 56 15.02 11.82 4.94
C ASP A 56 16.30 12.63 5.26
N ALA A 57 16.90 13.27 4.25
CA ALA A 57 18.22 13.90 4.31
C ALA A 57 18.23 15.33 4.89
N LYS A 58 17.07 15.96 5.13
CA LYS A 58 17.02 17.25 5.82
C LYS A 58 16.77 17.06 7.31
N SER A 59 17.76 16.44 7.95
CA SER A 59 17.88 16.32 9.40
C SER A 59 18.08 17.70 10.03
N THR A 60 17.02 18.53 10.09
CA THR A 60 16.96 19.58 11.10
C THR A 60 16.71 18.88 12.43
N LYS A 61 17.67 18.98 13.34
CA LYS A 61 17.81 18.25 14.63
C LYS A 61 16.61 18.32 15.60
N GLU A 62 15.46 18.84 15.20
CA GLU A 62 14.32 19.10 16.10
C GLU A 62 12.94 18.73 15.54
N SER A 63 12.82 18.23 14.30
CA SER A 63 11.50 17.87 13.74
C SER A 63 11.29 16.36 13.67
N ARG A 64 10.03 15.93 13.83
CA ARG A 64 9.52 14.56 14.01
C ARG A 64 9.71 13.64 12.78
N GLN A 65 10.88 13.68 12.15
CA GLN A 65 11.19 12.97 10.91
C GLN A 65 11.62 11.51 11.15
N CYS A 66 11.60 11.04 12.39
CA CYS A 66 11.93 9.66 12.78
C CYS A 66 10.98 8.61 12.15
N CYS A 67 9.76 9.00 11.74
CA CYS A 67 8.73 8.04 11.35
C CYS A 67 8.75 7.64 9.87
N ALA A 68 9.19 8.48 8.93
CA ALA A 68 9.05 8.18 7.50
C ALA A 68 9.87 6.94 7.05
N GLY A 69 11.06 6.75 7.63
CA GLY A 69 11.84 5.53 7.43
C GLY A 69 11.25 4.33 8.17
N GLN A 70 10.72 4.55 9.38
CA GLN A 70 10.10 3.52 10.23
C GLN A 70 8.84 2.94 9.57
N ASP A 71 8.01 3.78 8.98
CA ASP A 71 6.78 3.44 8.27
C ASP A 71 7.02 2.47 7.10
N ILE A 72 8.07 2.73 6.32
CA ILE A 72 8.48 1.84 5.22
C ILE A 72 8.94 0.48 5.77
N LEU A 73 9.69 0.47 6.88
CA LEU A 73 10.14 -0.75 7.53
C LEU A 73 8.97 -1.55 8.12
N ASP A 74 7.98 -0.87 8.70
CA ASP A 74 6.79 -1.49 9.25
C ASP A 74 5.93 -2.12 8.15
N ALA A 75 5.71 -1.41 7.04
CA ALA A 75 5.03 -1.95 5.85
C ALA A 75 5.74 -3.19 5.30
N LYS A 76 7.09 -3.14 5.21
CA LYS A 76 7.90 -4.27 4.77
C LYS A 76 7.77 -5.46 5.72
N ARG A 77 7.85 -5.23 7.04
CA ARG A 77 7.73 -6.28 8.06
C ARG A 77 6.39 -6.99 7.99
N VAL A 78 5.29 -6.23 7.92
CA VAL A 78 3.95 -6.81 7.80
C VAL A 78 3.81 -7.59 6.50
N SER A 79 4.30 -7.05 5.38
CA SER A 79 4.23 -7.75 4.09
C SER A 79 4.98 -9.10 4.11
N GLN A 80 6.13 -9.14 4.78
CA GLN A 80 6.88 -10.39 5.01
C GLN A 80 6.09 -11.39 5.86
N GLN A 81 5.46 -10.94 6.95
CA GLN A 81 4.62 -11.79 7.79
C GLN A 81 3.40 -12.35 7.04
N LEU A 82 2.83 -11.57 6.12
CA LEU A 82 1.69 -11.96 5.29
C LEU A 82 2.08 -12.79 4.05
N ASN A 83 3.38 -12.96 3.78
CA ASN A 83 3.89 -13.53 2.52
C ASN A 83 3.28 -12.86 1.28
N VAL A 84 3.44 -11.54 1.23
CA VAL A 84 2.95 -10.64 0.19
C VAL A 84 4.14 -9.86 -0.39
N ASP A 85 4.19 -9.73 -1.72
CA ASP A 85 5.20 -8.90 -2.38
C ASP A 85 5.04 -7.44 -1.98
N HIS A 86 6.13 -6.77 -1.62
CA HIS A 86 6.14 -5.36 -1.23
C HIS A 86 7.13 -4.56 -2.06
N LYS A 87 6.68 -3.44 -2.61
CA LYS A 87 7.49 -2.54 -3.44
C LYS A 87 7.48 -1.13 -2.88
N ILE A 88 8.60 -0.44 -3.01
CA ILE A 88 8.73 0.98 -2.66
C ILE A 88 8.85 1.76 -3.96
N LEU A 89 7.99 2.77 -4.14
CA LEU A 89 8.05 3.66 -5.28
C LEU A 89 8.49 5.06 -4.84
N TYR A 90 9.50 5.58 -5.52
CA TYR A 90 10.10 6.88 -5.23
C TYR A 90 9.39 7.98 -6.03
N TYR A 91 8.64 8.84 -5.35
CA TYR A 91 7.80 9.88 -5.97
C TYR A 91 8.09 11.29 -5.44
N GLN A 92 9.20 11.50 -4.73
CA GLN A 92 9.52 12.76 -4.04
C GLN A 92 9.45 13.99 -4.96
N LYS A 93 10.08 13.91 -6.15
CA LYS A 93 10.11 15.03 -7.11
C LYS A 93 8.70 15.39 -7.61
N LYS A 94 7.90 14.36 -7.93
CA LYS A 94 6.55 14.55 -8.46
C LYS A 94 5.63 15.12 -7.38
N PHE A 95 5.69 14.55 -6.17
CA PHE A 95 4.89 15.00 -5.04
C PHE A 95 5.22 16.43 -4.64
N ARG A 96 6.51 16.80 -4.62
CA ARG A 96 6.90 18.19 -4.38
C ARG A 96 6.30 19.15 -5.41
N LYS A 97 6.49 18.87 -6.70
CA LYS A 97 6.01 19.73 -7.80
C LYS A 97 4.49 19.88 -7.82
N GLU A 98 3.77 18.78 -7.66
CA GLU A 98 2.32 18.74 -7.89
C GLU A 98 1.50 19.05 -6.63
N VAL A 99 2.05 18.82 -5.43
CA VAL A 99 1.31 18.98 -4.17
C VAL A 99 1.92 20.09 -3.33
N ILE A 100 3.21 20.00 -2.99
CA ILE A 100 3.85 20.95 -2.07
C ILE A 100 3.94 22.35 -2.69
N ASP A 101 4.53 22.45 -3.88
CA ASP A 101 4.72 23.73 -4.55
C ASP A 101 3.38 24.39 -4.91
N SER A 102 2.33 23.59 -5.18
CA SER A 102 0.96 24.10 -5.39
C SER A 102 0.25 24.52 -4.09
N PHE A 103 0.68 24.03 -2.93
CA PHE A 103 0.04 24.32 -1.65
C PHE A 103 0.60 25.57 -0.99
N ILE A 104 1.89 25.86 -1.22
CA ILE A 104 2.60 26.99 -0.61
C ILE A 104 2.63 28.25 -1.46
N ASN A 105 2.25 28.16 -2.75
CA ASN A 105 2.18 29.27 -3.71
C ASN A 105 0.73 29.52 -4.12
#